data_AF-A0A7X0DCK1-F1
#
_entry.id   AF-A0A7X0DCK1-F1
#
_cell.length_a   1.000
_cell.length_b   1.000
_cell.length_c   1.000
_cell.angle_alpha   90.00
_cell.angle_beta   90.00
_cell.angle_gamma   90.00
#
_symmetry.space_group_name_H-M   'P 1'
#
loop_
_entity.id
_entity.type
_entity.pdbx_description
1 polymer ?
#
loop_
_entity_poly.entity_id
_entity_poly.type
_entity_poly.pdbx_seq_one_letter_code
_entity_poly.pdbx_strand_id
1 'polypeptide(L)'
;MTSIHTNVGAISALQTLRSISSQMGEAQRQVSIGLRVGAASDNSAYWSIATTMRSDNMALSAVQDALGLGAATVDTAYAGTSSIVDILTEFKARLVAAKEEGLDKAKVQQELAQLNAQAESIVRSSSFSGTNWLATTSPAHLMETDAIPAAVVASFVRSSSGSVSVEKLDMNLKTTSMLNTGGGGILQKEIGGVGDIGGFRGSELTADAHQGHESHTFTGPTIFGASDYIEFDLIIDASPHSPGDTFTGLRIDKAVIDAALGTTEGVMLNAAQLRTVLNRVFSDNSVPASASATLFTGGMAGLFEIESTESTTHPGSSIDVLNVTSEFGGVPGTFGMGLEDVPVRNHDNMYPEEQITFTEPFTMSEKAEIYFDMQIGPGPVTTYRIDRTTVSAALGTSDGYVGSASDLAAVIGYVTSGAGLLTTAVGSSILFTADQTVFPEAGNKAARFYVGNVWSVPLWTLDFDFAEVDITTSAFTVDEYITGVEYMLKHAISSASTLGSIAMRIDMQSDFVASLTDSITSGIGRLVDADMNEASTRLKALQTQEQLATQSLSIANANAEAILTLFR
;
A
#
# COMPACT_ATOMS: atom_id res chain seq x y z
N MET A 1 54.29 93.41 -3.44
CA MET A 1 55.71 93.52 -3.84
C MET A 1 56.05 92.37 -4.77
N THR A 2 56.34 92.66 -6.03
CA THR A 2 56.87 91.71 -7.01
C THR A 2 58.38 91.57 -6.78
N SER A 3 58.83 90.39 -6.37
CA SER A 3 60.26 90.05 -6.29
C SER A 3 60.77 89.67 -7.68
N ILE A 4 61.94 90.15 -8.08
CA ILE A 4 62.60 89.81 -9.36
C ILE A 4 62.90 88.30 -9.45
N HIS A 5 63.01 87.60 -8.31
CA HIS A 5 63.23 86.15 -8.25
C HIS A 5 61.94 85.33 -8.12
N THR A 6 60.77 85.95 -7.95
CA THR A 6 59.51 85.23 -7.68
C THR A 6 58.33 85.93 -8.34
N ASN A 7 57.92 85.44 -9.52
CA ASN A 7 56.75 85.94 -10.24
C ASN A 7 55.46 85.39 -9.61
N VAL A 8 54.92 86.12 -8.64
CA VAL A 8 53.71 85.74 -7.89
C VAL A 8 52.49 85.59 -8.82
N GLY A 9 52.40 86.37 -9.91
CA GLY A 9 51.35 86.28 -10.92
C GLY A 9 51.42 84.98 -11.72
N ALA A 10 52.61 84.60 -12.18
CA ALA A 10 52.83 83.33 -12.87
C ALA A 10 52.66 82.12 -11.95
N ILE A 11 53.06 82.21 -10.67
CA ILE A 11 52.84 81.13 -9.69
C ILE A 11 51.34 80.91 -9.44
N SER A 12 50.57 81.99 -9.30
CA SER A 12 49.12 81.91 -9.10
C SER A 12 48.40 81.36 -10.35
N ALA A 13 48.82 81.79 -11.54
CA ALA A 13 48.34 81.25 -12.81
C ALA A 13 48.71 79.78 -12.99
N LEU A 14 49.93 79.37 -12.60
CA LEU A 14 50.37 77.97 -12.64
C LEU A 14 49.63 77.09 -11.63
N GLN A 15 49.35 77.58 -10.41
CA GLN A 15 48.50 76.88 -9.44
C GLN A 15 47.08 76.69 -9.98
N THR A 16 46.53 77.71 -10.63
CA THR A 16 45.23 77.64 -11.29
C THR A 16 45.24 76.64 -12.45
N LEU A 17 46.26 76.67 -13.31
CA LEU A 17 46.44 75.72 -14.41
C LEU A 17 46.59 74.28 -13.89
N ARG A 18 47.39 74.05 -12.84
CA ARG A 18 47.51 72.73 -12.19
C ARG A 18 46.17 72.25 -11.62
N SER A 19 45.37 73.14 -11.05
CA SER A 19 44.02 72.82 -10.58
C SER A 19 43.08 72.46 -11.74
N ILE A 20 43.10 73.22 -12.84
CA ILE A 20 42.31 72.95 -14.05
C ILE A 20 42.75 71.63 -14.68
N SER A 21 44.04 71.37 -14.86
CA SER A 21 44.55 70.09 -15.40
C SER A 21 44.18 68.91 -14.51
N SER A 22 44.19 69.06 -13.18
CA SER A 22 43.74 68.02 -12.25
C SER A 22 42.24 67.75 -12.38
N GLN A 23 41.41 68.79 -12.44
CA GLN A 23 39.95 68.68 -12.63
C GLN A 23 39.61 68.13 -14.02
N MET A 24 40.38 68.51 -15.05
CA MET A 24 40.24 67.99 -16.41
C MET A 24 40.57 66.50 -16.46
N GLY A 25 41.64 66.07 -15.77
CA GLY A 25 41.98 64.66 -15.63
C GLY A 25 40.90 63.83 -14.91
N GLU A 26 40.21 64.41 -13.92
CA GLU A 26 39.03 63.81 -13.28
C GLU A 26 37.86 63.70 -14.26
N ALA A 27 37.44 64.80 -14.87
CA ALA A 27 36.32 64.80 -15.82
C ALA A 27 36.59 63.87 -17.02
N GLN A 28 37.82 63.82 -17.51
CA GLN A 28 38.23 62.94 -18.58
C GLN A 28 38.20 61.47 -18.15
N ARG A 29 38.61 61.16 -16.91
CA ARG A 29 38.44 59.82 -16.34
C ARG A 29 36.97 59.45 -16.24
N GLN A 30 36.13 60.29 -15.64
CA GLN A 30 34.69 60.02 -15.47
C GLN A 30 33.98 59.80 -16.81
N VAL A 31 34.31 60.60 -17.83
CA VAL A 31 33.80 60.41 -19.21
C VAL A 31 34.34 59.10 -19.83
N SER A 32 35.59 58.73 -19.54
CA SER A 32 36.21 57.50 -20.08
C SER A 32 35.62 56.22 -19.47
N ILE A 33 35.42 56.20 -18.15
CA ILE A 33 34.93 55.01 -17.43
C ILE A 33 33.41 55.00 -17.22
N GLY A 34 32.72 56.12 -17.49
CA GLY A 34 31.28 56.27 -17.28
C GLY A 34 30.85 56.38 -15.80
N LEU A 35 31.80 56.38 -14.87
CA LEU A 35 31.56 56.34 -13.42
C LEU A 35 32.03 57.65 -12.78
N ARG A 36 31.18 58.23 -11.92
CA ARG A 36 31.52 59.31 -10.99
C ARG A 36 32.40 58.80 -9.85
N VAL A 37 32.19 57.55 -9.43
CA VAL A 37 32.97 56.90 -8.36
C VAL A 37 33.51 55.56 -8.88
N GLY A 38 34.76 55.55 -9.36
CA GLY A 38 35.40 54.36 -9.91
C GLY A 38 36.30 53.64 -8.91
N ALA A 39 36.95 54.38 -8.02
CA ALA A 39 37.88 53.88 -7.02
C ALA A 39 37.51 54.33 -5.60
N ALA A 40 38.02 53.63 -4.58
CA ALA A 40 37.82 53.98 -3.17
C ALA A 40 38.36 55.38 -2.81
N SER A 41 39.33 55.89 -3.58
CA SER A 41 39.86 57.25 -3.46
C SER A 41 38.84 58.33 -3.83
N ASP A 42 37.87 58.02 -4.69
CA ASP A 42 36.93 59.00 -5.23
C ASP A 42 35.81 59.26 -4.21
N ASN A 43 35.29 58.19 -3.61
CA ASN A 43 34.40 58.23 -2.44
C ASN A 43 34.33 56.85 -1.79
N SER A 44 34.97 56.68 -0.63
CA SER A 44 35.10 55.36 0.01
C SER A 44 33.77 54.74 0.43
N ALA A 45 32.80 55.54 0.88
CA ALA A 45 31.50 55.06 1.32
C ALA A 45 30.64 54.57 0.14
N TYR A 46 30.49 55.40 -0.90
CA TYR A 46 29.74 55.00 -2.10
C TYR A 46 30.43 53.85 -2.85
N TRP A 47 31.76 53.86 -2.93
CA TRP A 47 32.51 52.78 -3.56
C TRP A 47 32.33 51.46 -2.80
N SER A 48 32.39 51.47 -1.46
CA SER A 48 32.21 50.26 -0.66
C SER A 48 30.81 49.69 -0.81
N ILE A 49 29.76 50.51 -0.68
CA ILE A 49 28.36 50.09 -0.85
C ILE A 49 28.13 49.53 -2.26
N ALA A 50 28.57 50.25 -3.29
CA ALA A 50 28.39 49.81 -4.68
C ALA A 50 29.18 48.54 -5.00
N THR A 51 30.37 48.36 -4.43
CA THR A 51 31.15 47.12 -4.60
C THR A 51 30.47 45.94 -3.93
N THR A 52 29.92 46.14 -2.73
CA THR A 52 29.11 45.15 -2.02
C THR A 52 27.86 44.78 -2.82
N MET A 53 27.14 45.78 -3.35
CA MET A 53 25.95 45.57 -4.20
C MET A 53 26.30 44.86 -5.52
N ARG A 54 27.43 45.18 -6.16
CA ARG A 54 27.91 44.45 -7.36
C ARG A 54 28.21 43.00 -7.04
N SER A 55 28.85 42.73 -5.90
CA SER A 55 29.09 41.36 -5.43
C SER A 55 27.79 40.60 -5.21
N ASP A 56 26.77 41.24 -4.64
CA ASP A 56 25.45 40.62 -4.43
C ASP A 56 24.74 40.35 -5.75
N ASN A 57 24.85 41.28 -6.71
CA ASN A 57 24.31 41.11 -8.04
C ASN A 57 24.93 39.90 -8.77
N MET A 58 26.24 39.70 -8.63
CA MET A 58 26.92 38.52 -9.17
C MET A 58 26.44 37.22 -8.49
N ALA A 59 26.22 37.24 -7.18
CA ALA A 59 25.68 36.08 -6.46
C ALA A 59 24.24 35.77 -6.87
N LEU A 60 23.39 36.79 -7.05
CA LEU A 60 22.03 36.65 -7.54
C LEU A 60 21.98 36.12 -8.97
N SER A 61 22.89 36.54 -9.85
CA SER A 61 23.03 35.97 -11.20
C SER A 61 23.34 34.47 -11.15
N ALA A 62 24.24 34.03 -10.26
CA ALA A 62 24.52 32.62 -10.10
C ALA A 62 23.31 31.82 -9.55
N VAL A 63 22.48 32.45 -8.71
CA VAL A 63 21.21 31.87 -8.26
C VAL A 63 20.18 31.82 -9.39
N GLN A 64 20.13 32.82 -10.27
CA GLN A 64 19.26 32.81 -11.45
C GLN A 64 19.64 31.68 -12.41
N ASP A 65 20.94 31.45 -12.63
CA ASP A 65 21.43 30.31 -13.41
C ASP A 65 21.03 28.97 -12.76
N ALA A 66 21.16 28.87 -11.44
CA ALA A 66 20.77 27.67 -10.69
C ALA A 66 19.25 27.43 -10.70
N LEU A 67 18.44 28.49 -10.63
CA LEU A 67 16.98 28.44 -10.80
C LEU A 67 16.61 27.96 -12.20
N GLY A 68 17.31 28.44 -13.24
CA GLY A 68 17.09 27.99 -14.62
C GLY A 68 17.43 26.50 -14.82
N LEU A 69 18.52 26.02 -14.23
CA LEU A 69 18.85 24.59 -14.22
C LEU A 69 17.78 23.77 -13.49
N GLY A 70 17.32 24.29 -12.35
CA GLY A 70 16.26 23.73 -11.53
C GLY A 70 14.91 23.61 -12.24
N ALA A 71 14.49 24.69 -12.91
CA ALA A 71 13.30 24.74 -13.74
C ALA A 71 13.36 23.64 -14.80
N ALA A 72 14.47 23.56 -15.54
CA ALA A 72 14.64 22.54 -16.57
C ALA A 72 14.57 21.10 -16.02
N THR A 73 15.11 20.83 -14.82
CA THR A 73 14.95 19.52 -14.17
C THR A 73 13.49 19.22 -13.83
N VAL A 74 12.78 20.16 -13.22
CA VAL A 74 11.37 20.00 -12.82
C VAL A 74 10.49 19.86 -14.07
N ASP A 75 10.71 20.68 -15.09
CA ASP A 75 9.96 20.65 -16.35
C ASP A 75 10.14 19.32 -17.08
N THR A 76 11.36 18.78 -17.09
CA THR A 76 11.64 17.45 -17.67
C THR A 76 10.85 16.37 -16.94
N ALA A 77 10.86 16.39 -15.60
CA ALA A 77 10.11 15.44 -14.79
C ALA A 77 8.58 15.62 -14.95
N TYR A 78 8.11 16.86 -15.02
CA TYR A 78 6.69 17.18 -15.21
C TYR A 78 6.19 16.73 -16.57
N ALA A 79 6.92 17.02 -17.65
CA ALA A 79 6.57 16.59 -19.00
C ALA A 79 6.55 15.05 -19.12
N GLY A 80 7.56 14.38 -18.54
CA GLY A 80 7.58 12.92 -18.46
C GLY A 80 6.38 12.34 -17.71
N THR A 81 6.06 12.92 -16.55
CA THR A 81 4.88 12.51 -15.76
C THR A 81 3.58 12.76 -16.50
N SER A 82 3.42 13.91 -17.16
CA SER A 82 2.23 14.22 -17.97
C SER A 82 2.03 13.19 -19.07
N SER A 83 3.12 12.78 -19.72
CA SER A 83 3.05 11.78 -20.80
C SER A 83 2.69 10.39 -20.26
N ILE A 84 3.13 10.05 -19.04
CA ILE A 84 2.74 8.81 -18.35
C ILE A 84 1.25 8.83 -17.97
N VAL A 85 0.72 9.97 -17.51
CA VAL A 85 -0.72 10.16 -17.25
C VAL A 85 -1.53 9.89 -18.52
N ASP A 86 -1.08 10.40 -19.66
CA ASP A 86 -1.73 10.15 -20.96
C ASP A 86 -1.67 8.66 -21.34
N ILE A 87 -0.51 8.00 -21.17
CA ILE A 87 -0.36 6.56 -21.44
C ILE A 87 -1.27 5.73 -20.53
N LEU A 88 -1.30 6.00 -19.23
CA LEU A 88 -2.16 5.27 -18.29
C LEU A 88 -3.64 5.45 -18.63
N THR A 89 -4.02 6.63 -19.13
CA THR A 89 -5.38 6.92 -19.60
C THR A 89 -5.72 6.09 -20.84
N GLU A 90 -4.83 6.02 -21.83
CA GLU A 90 -5.01 5.17 -23.00
C GLU A 90 -5.02 3.68 -22.63
N PHE A 91 -4.10 3.26 -21.77
CA PHE A 91 -3.97 1.87 -21.31
C PHE A 91 -5.26 1.39 -20.63
N LYS A 92 -5.83 2.22 -19.75
CA LYS A 92 -7.14 1.94 -19.13
C LYS A 92 -8.24 1.79 -20.18
N ALA A 93 -8.28 2.66 -21.19
CA ALA A 93 -9.25 2.56 -22.27
C ALA A 93 -9.13 1.23 -23.05
N ARG A 94 -7.91 0.74 -23.27
CA ARG A 94 -7.66 -0.58 -23.88
C ARG A 94 -8.10 -1.74 -22.99
N LEU A 95 -7.88 -1.66 -21.68
CA LEU A 95 -8.39 -2.66 -20.73
C LEU A 95 -9.93 -2.69 -20.72
N VAL A 96 -10.59 -1.53 -20.77
CA VAL A 96 -12.06 -1.46 -20.86
C VAL A 96 -12.55 -2.10 -22.16
N ALA A 97 -11.89 -1.84 -23.29
CA ALA A 97 -12.23 -2.49 -24.56
C ALA A 97 -12.03 -4.01 -24.51
N ALA A 98 -11.04 -4.51 -23.74
CA ALA A 98 -10.79 -5.94 -23.55
C ALA A 98 -11.94 -6.69 -22.85
N LYS A 99 -12.90 -5.97 -22.24
CA LYS A 99 -14.10 -6.56 -21.63
C LYS A 99 -15.19 -6.93 -22.64
N GLU A 100 -15.11 -6.43 -23.87
CA GLU A 100 -16.11 -6.76 -24.90
C GLU A 100 -16.01 -8.22 -25.33
N GLU A 101 -17.15 -8.92 -25.37
CA GLU A 101 -17.21 -10.31 -25.84
C GLU A 101 -16.85 -10.41 -27.33
N GLY A 102 -16.00 -11.38 -27.69
CA GLY A 102 -15.59 -11.64 -29.08
C GLY A 102 -14.33 -10.91 -29.54
N LEU A 103 -13.69 -10.10 -28.67
CA LEU A 103 -12.41 -9.47 -28.96
C LEU A 103 -11.22 -10.43 -28.74
N ASP A 104 -10.20 -10.33 -29.59
CA ASP A 104 -8.98 -11.13 -29.47
C ASP A 104 -8.03 -10.54 -28.41
N LYS A 105 -8.06 -11.11 -27.20
CA LYS A 105 -7.24 -10.66 -26.07
C LYS A 105 -5.75 -10.66 -26.36
N ALA A 106 -5.26 -11.55 -27.24
CA ALA A 106 -3.83 -11.60 -27.56
C ALA A 106 -3.39 -10.34 -28.34
N LYS A 107 -4.25 -9.81 -29.21
CA LYS A 107 -3.97 -8.55 -29.93
C LYS A 107 -4.03 -7.35 -29.01
N VAL A 108 -5.04 -7.28 -28.14
CA VAL A 108 -5.14 -6.20 -27.15
C VAL A 108 -3.93 -6.22 -26.22
N GLN A 109 -3.49 -7.40 -25.78
CA GLN A 109 -2.29 -7.54 -24.96
C GLN A 109 -1.02 -7.01 -25.66
N GLN A 110 -0.89 -7.14 -26.99
CA GLN A 110 0.23 -6.53 -27.72
C GLN A 110 0.20 -5.00 -27.68
N GLU A 111 -0.99 -4.39 -27.79
CA GLU A 111 -1.15 -2.94 -27.65
C GLU A 111 -0.81 -2.48 -26.22
N LEU A 112 -1.28 -3.21 -25.20
CA LEU A 112 -0.96 -2.95 -23.80
C LEU A 112 0.55 -3.04 -23.55
N ALA A 113 1.22 -4.09 -24.03
CA ALA A 113 2.66 -4.24 -23.92
C ALA A 113 3.43 -3.08 -24.58
N GLN A 114 2.94 -2.56 -25.71
CA GLN A 114 3.55 -1.41 -26.37
C GLN A 114 3.38 -0.11 -25.56
N LEU A 115 2.21 0.11 -24.96
CA LEU A 115 1.97 1.27 -24.09
C LEU A 115 2.83 1.19 -22.83
N ASN A 116 2.96 0.00 -22.24
CA ASN A 116 3.86 -0.23 -21.12
C ASN A 116 5.32 0.14 -21.44
N ALA A 117 5.85 -0.40 -22.55
CA ALA A 117 7.20 -0.12 -22.99
C ALA A 117 7.44 1.37 -23.26
N GLN A 118 6.43 2.08 -23.78
CA GLN A 118 6.47 3.53 -23.95
C GLN A 118 6.56 4.25 -22.60
N ALA A 119 5.74 3.89 -21.62
CA ALA A 119 5.80 4.49 -20.28
C ALA A 119 7.18 4.29 -19.64
N GLU A 120 7.72 3.08 -19.68
CA GLU A 120 9.06 2.81 -19.14
C GLU A 120 10.15 3.61 -19.86
N SER A 121 10.08 3.71 -21.20
CA SER A 121 11.00 4.51 -22.00
C SER A 121 10.96 6.00 -21.62
N ILE A 122 9.77 6.56 -21.42
CA ILE A 122 9.58 7.95 -20.97
C ILE A 122 10.18 8.15 -19.58
N VAL A 123 9.89 7.26 -18.63
CA VAL A 123 10.48 7.34 -17.29
C VAL A 123 12.00 7.36 -17.37
N ARG A 124 12.61 6.42 -18.10
CA ARG A 124 14.08 6.31 -18.20
C ARG A 124 14.73 7.47 -18.93
N SER A 125 14.06 8.04 -19.93
CA SER A 125 14.58 9.17 -20.73
C SER A 125 14.35 10.55 -20.12
N SER A 126 13.46 10.68 -19.13
CA SER A 126 13.17 11.92 -18.39
C SER A 126 14.30 12.31 -17.43
N SER A 127 15.51 12.50 -17.97
CA SER A 127 16.72 12.84 -17.26
C SER A 127 17.26 14.18 -17.75
N PHE A 128 17.61 15.06 -16.82
CA PHE A 128 18.24 16.33 -17.11
C PHE A 128 19.55 16.45 -16.33
N SER A 129 20.64 16.80 -17.04
CA SER A 129 22.00 16.86 -16.46
C SER A 129 22.41 15.59 -15.69
N GLY A 130 21.97 14.41 -16.16
CA GLY A 130 22.27 13.12 -15.54
C GLY A 130 21.43 12.77 -14.31
N THR A 131 20.45 13.60 -13.94
CA THR A 131 19.54 13.36 -12.82
C THR A 131 18.13 13.06 -13.33
N ASN A 132 17.53 11.98 -12.84
CA ASN A 132 16.16 11.58 -13.15
C ASN A 132 15.32 11.59 -11.87
N TRP A 133 14.19 12.30 -11.89
CA TRP A 133 13.29 12.43 -10.74
C TRP A 133 12.07 11.53 -10.82
N LEU A 134 11.91 10.83 -11.93
CA LEU A 134 10.87 9.82 -12.14
C LEU A 134 11.37 8.40 -11.89
N ALA A 135 12.68 8.23 -11.65
CA ALA A 135 13.29 6.94 -11.34
C ALA A 135 14.26 7.06 -10.16
N THR A 136 14.09 6.21 -9.15
CA THR A 136 15.00 6.09 -8.01
C THR A 136 15.74 4.77 -8.02
N THR A 137 16.88 4.72 -7.33
CA THR A 137 17.77 3.55 -7.30
C THR A 137 17.85 2.88 -5.93
N SER A 138 16.86 3.11 -5.05
CA SER A 138 16.83 2.46 -3.73
C SER A 138 16.75 0.95 -3.92
N PRO A 139 17.61 0.16 -3.25
CA PRO A 139 17.52 -1.30 -3.31
C PRO A 139 16.32 -1.84 -2.53
N ALA A 140 15.78 -1.07 -1.58
CA ALA A 140 14.59 -1.40 -0.83
C ALA A 140 13.33 -0.85 -1.52
N HIS A 141 12.19 -1.44 -1.19
CA HIS A 141 10.89 -0.95 -1.63
C HIS A 141 10.62 0.46 -1.07
N LEU A 142 10.03 1.36 -1.87
CA LEU A 142 9.86 2.75 -1.45
C LEU A 142 8.99 2.92 -0.19
N MET A 143 8.00 2.05 0.04
CA MET A 143 7.18 2.10 1.27
C MET A 143 7.97 1.87 2.57
N GLU A 144 9.06 1.09 2.49
CA GLU A 144 10.01 0.79 3.59
C GLU A 144 11.23 1.72 3.59
N THR A 145 11.42 2.50 2.52
CA THR A 145 12.50 3.48 2.44
C THR A 145 12.08 4.78 3.14
N ASP A 146 13.02 5.43 3.83
CA ASP A 146 12.86 6.79 4.33
C ASP A 146 12.64 7.80 3.18
N ALA A 147 12.43 9.08 3.53
CA ALA A 147 12.35 10.14 2.52
C ALA A 147 13.62 10.16 1.64
N ILE A 148 13.43 10.29 0.32
CA ILE A 148 14.51 10.45 -0.65
C ILE A 148 14.54 11.92 -1.04
N PRO A 149 15.33 12.76 -0.36
CA PRO A 149 15.33 14.20 -0.60
C PRO A 149 15.96 14.51 -1.96
N ALA A 150 15.26 15.34 -2.73
CA ALA A 150 15.84 16.11 -3.82
C ALA A 150 15.55 17.59 -3.57
N ALA A 151 16.35 18.47 -4.17
CA ALA A 151 16.17 19.90 -3.94
C ALA A 151 16.64 20.74 -5.12
N VAL A 152 15.92 21.84 -5.34
CA VAL A 152 16.30 22.90 -6.28
C VAL A 152 16.73 24.14 -5.51
N VAL A 153 17.72 24.88 -6.03
CA VAL A 153 18.06 26.20 -5.49
C VAL A 153 16.88 27.16 -5.69
N ALA A 154 16.42 27.80 -4.62
CA ALA A 154 15.32 28.76 -4.64
C ALA A 154 15.85 30.20 -4.61
N SER A 155 16.56 30.61 -3.56
CA SER A 155 16.88 32.04 -3.38
C SER A 155 18.23 32.28 -2.75
N PHE A 156 18.80 33.45 -3.01
CA PHE A 156 19.96 33.99 -2.28
C PHE A 156 19.47 34.97 -1.22
N VAL A 157 19.91 34.79 0.03
CA VAL A 157 19.59 35.72 1.13
C VAL A 157 20.88 36.24 1.76
N ARG A 158 20.97 37.57 1.90
CA ARG A 158 21.97 38.22 2.74
C ARG A 158 21.29 38.77 3.99
N SER A 159 21.69 38.26 5.15
CA SER A 159 21.20 38.72 6.45
C SER A 159 21.75 40.10 6.83
N SER A 160 21.09 40.76 7.78
CA SER A 160 21.53 42.06 8.33
C SER A 160 22.88 42.02 9.05
N SER A 161 23.37 40.82 9.41
CA SER A 161 24.71 40.61 9.99
C SER A 161 25.80 40.37 8.92
N GLY A 162 25.43 40.36 7.63
CA GLY A 162 26.34 40.13 6.52
C GLY A 162 26.54 38.66 6.13
N SER A 163 25.92 37.71 6.83
CA SER A 163 25.93 36.30 6.45
C SER A 163 25.06 36.06 5.21
N VAL A 164 25.52 35.18 4.30
CA VAL A 164 24.87 34.83 3.03
C VAL A 164 24.48 33.36 3.02
N SER A 165 23.27 33.05 2.57
CA SER A 165 22.75 31.67 2.44
C SER A 165 22.00 31.48 1.13
N VAL A 166 21.87 30.22 0.72
CA VAL A 166 21.03 29.79 -0.40
C VAL A 166 19.91 28.92 0.16
N GLU A 167 18.67 29.33 -0.07
CA GLU A 167 17.49 28.55 0.28
C GLU A 167 17.15 27.57 -0.83
N LYS A 168 16.51 26.46 -0.48
CA LYS A 168 16.17 25.39 -1.42
C LYS A 168 14.67 25.08 -1.40
N LEU A 169 14.17 24.57 -2.51
CA LEU A 169 12.88 23.91 -2.61
C LEU A 169 13.11 22.41 -2.45
N ASP A 170 12.76 21.88 -1.29
CA ASP A 170 12.87 20.45 -1.02
C ASP A 170 11.69 19.68 -1.61
N MET A 171 11.98 18.47 -2.07
CA MET A 171 11.00 17.49 -2.52
C MET A 171 11.39 16.10 -2.05
N ASN A 172 10.40 15.21 -1.97
CA ASN A 172 10.62 13.81 -1.65
C ASN A 172 10.31 12.93 -2.87
N LEU A 173 11.37 12.39 -3.49
CA LEU A 173 11.25 11.54 -4.67
C LEU A 173 10.47 10.25 -4.40
N LYS A 174 10.37 9.81 -3.14
CA LYS A 174 9.52 8.67 -2.74
C LYS A 174 8.06 8.83 -3.22
N THR A 175 7.55 10.05 -3.28
CA THR A 175 6.15 10.33 -3.61
C THR A 175 5.91 10.70 -5.07
N THR A 176 6.97 10.96 -5.83
CA THR A 176 6.89 11.41 -7.22
C THR A 176 7.49 10.44 -8.22
N SER A 177 8.33 9.50 -7.76
CA SER A 177 9.02 8.54 -8.62
C SER A 177 8.05 7.51 -9.21
N MET A 178 8.18 7.30 -10.52
CA MET A 178 7.40 6.33 -11.27
C MET A 178 7.94 4.92 -11.10
N LEU A 179 9.27 4.79 -11.04
CA LEU A 179 9.97 3.52 -10.90
C LEU A 179 11.04 3.59 -9.81
N ASN A 180 11.30 2.47 -9.16
CA ASN A 180 12.39 2.27 -8.22
C ASN A 180 13.03 0.90 -8.43
N THR A 181 14.35 0.79 -8.24
CA THR A 181 15.06 -0.49 -8.36
C THR A 181 14.50 -1.56 -7.42
N GLY A 182 14.19 -1.22 -6.17
CA GLY A 182 13.61 -2.12 -5.17
C GLY A 182 12.08 -2.21 -5.18
N GLY A 183 11.40 -1.59 -6.15
CA GLY A 183 9.93 -1.55 -6.23
C GLY A 183 9.29 -0.38 -5.46
N GLY A 184 7.97 -0.24 -5.61
CA GLY A 184 7.15 0.77 -4.92
C GLY A 184 7.11 2.15 -5.57
N GLY A 185 7.64 2.31 -6.77
CA GLY A 185 7.34 3.47 -7.61
C GLY A 185 5.85 3.49 -7.99
N ILE A 186 5.35 4.62 -8.47
CA ILE A 186 3.93 4.79 -8.84
C ILE A 186 3.43 3.73 -9.83
N LEU A 187 4.32 3.20 -10.69
CA LEU A 187 4.01 2.16 -11.68
C LEU A 187 4.35 0.74 -11.23
N GLN A 188 4.64 0.53 -9.94
CA GLN A 188 5.09 -0.74 -9.39
C GLN A 188 4.19 -1.18 -8.25
N LYS A 189 4.10 -2.50 -8.03
CA LYS A 189 3.37 -3.11 -6.94
C LYS A 189 3.80 -2.54 -5.61
N GLU A 190 2.84 -2.53 -4.71
CA GLU A 190 3.02 -2.21 -3.30
C GLU A 190 3.23 -3.49 -2.50
N ILE A 191 3.83 -3.33 -1.33
CA ILE A 191 4.08 -4.42 -0.37
C ILE A 191 3.10 -4.38 0.82
N GLY A 192 2.21 -3.39 0.86
CA GLY A 192 1.22 -3.26 1.92
C GLY A 192 0.07 -4.27 1.81
N GLY A 193 -0.05 -4.90 0.64
CA GLY A 193 -1.10 -5.86 0.31
C GLY A 193 -0.90 -7.21 0.93
N VAL A 194 -2.00 -7.76 1.41
CA VAL A 194 -2.08 -9.15 1.86
C VAL A 194 -2.91 -9.98 0.90
N GLY A 195 -3.26 -9.43 -0.27
CA GLY A 195 -4.05 -10.09 -1.32
C GLY A 195 -5.33 -10.71 -0.78
N ASP A 196 -5.61 -11.92 -1.25
CA ASP A 196 -6.73 -12.77 -0.81
C ASP A 196 -6.48 -13.46 0.55
N ILE A 197 -5.32 -13.21 1.19
CA ILE A 197 -4.91 -13.78 2.48
C ILE A 197 -4.88 -15.31 2.42
N GLY A 198 -4.34 -15.88 1.33
CA GLY A 198 -4.30 -17.32 1.12
C GLY A 198 -5.70 -17.94 1.10
N GLY A 199 -6.68 -17.23 0.53
CA GLY A 199 -8.08 -17.66 0.42
C GLY A 199 -8.92 -17.40 1.67
N PHE A 200 -8.36 -16.79 2.72
CA PHE A 200 -9.11 -16.44 3.93
C PHE A 200 -10.01 -15.22 3.73
N ARG A 201 -9.60 -14.26 2.88
CA ARG A 201 -10.44 -13.11 2.53
C ARG A 201 -11.67 -13.59 1.74
N GLY A 202 -12.85 -13.12 2.15
CA GLY A 202 -14.11 -13.52 1.51
C GLY A 202 -14.60 -14.90 1.93
N SER A 203 -13.92 -15.57 2.87
CA SER A 203 -14.46 -16.74 3.53
C SER A 203 -15.54 -16.35 4.54
N GLU A 204 -16.63 -17.12 4.55
CA GLU A 204 -17.66 -17.11 5.59
C GLU A 204 -17.92 -18.56 5.98
N LEU A 205 -17.34 -18.96 7.11
CA LEU A 205 -17.41 -20.33 7.62
C LEU A 205 -18.50 -20.39 8.66
N THR A 206 -19.50 -21.25 8.41
CA THR A 206 -20.59 -21.55 9.34
C THR A 206 -20.86 -23.04 9.31
N ALA A 207 -20.39 -23.76 10.32
CA ALA A 207 -20.59 -25.19 10.41
C ALA A 207 -21.63 -25.54 11.48
N ASP A 208 -22.44 -26.55 11.14
CA ASP A 208 -23.38 -27.22 12.04
C ASP A 208 -23.09 -28.73 12.01
N ALA A 209 -23.36 -29.41 13.12
CA ALA A 209 -23.41 -30.88 13.17
C ALA A 209 -24.86 -31.32 13.41
N HIS A 210 -25.15 -32.58 13.09
CA HIS A 210 -26.45 -33.20 13.36
C HIS A 210 -26.29 -34.41 14.27
N GLN A 211 -27.39 -34.95 14.76
CA GLN A 211 -27.35 -36.12 15.64
C GLN A 211 -26.68 -37.33 14.98
N GLY A 212 -26.03 -38.13 15.83
CA GLY A 212 -25.42 -39.40 15.49
C GLY A 212 -26.46 -40.41 15.07
N HIS A 213 -26.15 -41.13 14.00
CA HIS A 213 -27.02 -42.14 13.45
C HIS A 213 -26.26 -43.18 12.64
N GLU A 214 -26.88 -44.35 12.55
CA GLU A 214 -26.42 -45.45 11.73
C GLU A 214 -27.51 -45.84 10.74
N SER A 215 -27.15 -45.90 9.46
CA SER A 215 -28.02 -46.44 8.43
C SER A 215 -27.72 -47.92 8.20
N HIS A 216 -28.75 -48.76 8.21
CA HIS A 216 -28.70 -50.22 8.08
C HIS A 216 -29.55 -50.69 6.90
N THR A 217 -29.20 -51.84 6.32
CA THR A 217 -29.97 -52.43 5.20
C THR A 217 -30.89 -53.53 5.71
N PHE A 218 -32.18 -53.43 5.40
CA PHE A 218 -33.15 -54.47 5.73
C PHE A 218 -32.88 -55.75 4.93
N THR A 219 -32.56 -56.85 5.61
CA THR A 219 -32.12 -58.10 4.98
C THR A 219 -33.24 -59.05 4.55
N GLY A 220 -34.51 -58.73 4.86
CA GLY A 220 -35.67 -59.38 4.23
C GLY A 220 -36.84 -59.67 5.18
N PRO A 221 -38.00 -60.03 4.61
CA PRO A 221 -39.21 -60.31 5.38
C PRO A 221 -39.04 -61.57 6.25
N THR A 222 -39.71 -61.61 7.40
CA THR A 222 -39.69 -62.78 8.31
C THR A 222 -41.01 -62.88 9.08
N ILE A 223 -41.33 -64.08 9.56
CA ILE A 223 -42.51 -64.38 10.38
C ILE A 223 -42.02 -64.94 11.72
N PHE A 224 -42.45 -64.32 12.83
CA PHE A 224 -42.09 -64.74 14.18
C PHE A 224 -43.14 -65.70 14.73
N GLY A 225 -42.70 -66.90 15.11
CA GLY A 225 -43.44 -67.81 15.97
C GLY A 225 -43.55 -67.30 17.41
N ALA A 226 -44.32 -68.01 18.24
CA ALA A 226 -44.61 -67.58 19.61
C ALA A 226 -43.38 -67.53 20.54
N SER A 227 -42.32 -68.28 20.22
CA SER A 227 -41.05 -68.30 20.96
C SER A 227 -39.92 -67.55 20.26
N ASP A 228 -40.14 -67.09 19.03
CA ASP A 228 -39.08 -66.55 18.20
C ASP A 228 -38.73 -65.13 18.62
N TYR A 229 -37.45 -64.77 18.54
CA TYR A 229 -37.00 -63.43 18.88
C TYR A 229 -35.70 -63.04 18.17
N ILE A 230 -35.49 -61.73 18.10
CA ILE A 230 -34.20 -61.08 17.87
C ILE A 230 -33.93 -60.26 19.12
N GLU A 231 -32.72 -60.35 19.67
CA GLU A 231 -32.27 -59.60 20.83
C GLU A 231 -30.97 -58.90 20.50
N PHE A 232 -30.84 -57.64 20.91
CA PHE A 232 -29.67 -56.81 20.66
C PHE A 232 -29.46 -55.84 21.82
N ASP A 233 -28.27 -55.27 21.89
CA ASP A 233 -27.92 -54.22 22.82
C ASP A 233 -27.68 -52.92 22.03
N LEU A 234 -27.91 -51.78 22.68
CA LEU A 234 -27.53 -50.47 22.15
C LEU A 234 -26.63 -49.74 23.13
N ILE A 235 -25.59 -49.10 22.60
CA ILE A 235 -24.90 -48.01 23.31
C ILE A 235 -25.32 -46.70 22.67
N ILE A 236 -25.81 -45.78 23.49
CA ILE A 236 -26.29 -44.45 23.04
C ILE A 236 -25.37 -43.37 23.60
N ASP A 237 -25.03 -42.40 22.75
CA ASP A 237 -24.27 -41.19 23.10
C ASP A 237 -22.88 -41.48 23.71
N ALA A 238 -22.25 -42.58 23.28
CA ALA A 238 -20.85 -42.85 23.58
C ALA A 238 -19.94 -41.95 22.74
N SER A 239 -18.82 -41.53 23.32
CA SER A 239 -17.80 -40.72 22.66
C SER A 239 -16.44 -40.94 23.32
N PRO A 240 -15.35 -40.37 22.78
CA PRO A 240 -14.05 -40.37 23.46
C PRO A 240 -14.09 -39.73 24.87
N HIS A 241 -15.13 -38.95 25.18
CA HIS A 241 -15.28 -38.23 26.45
C HIS A 241 -16.29 -38.88 27.41
N SER A 242 -17.10 -39.84 26.97
CA SER A 242 -18.05 -40.56 27.81
C SER A 242 -18.39 -41.94 27.25
N PRO A 243 -18.53 -42.99 28.09
CA PRO A 243 -18.91 -44.33 27.61
C PRO A 243 -20.36 -44.44 27.09
N GLY A 244 -21.19 -43.39 27.24
CA GLY A 244 -22.60 -43.45 26.87
C GLY A 244 -23.46 -44.27 27.84
N ASP A 245 -24.72 -44.48 27.47
CA ASP A 245 -25.65 -45.36 28.18
C ASP A 245 -25.83 -46.69 27.42
N THR A 246 -25.68 -47.81 28.12
CA THR A 246 -25.88 -49.14 27.55
C THR A 246 -27.27 -49.68 27.89
N PHE A 247 -28.02 -50.06 26.88
CA PHE A 247 -29.33 -50.71 26.96
C PHE A 247 -29.18 -52.13 26.49
N THR A 248 -29.40 -53.10 27.39
CA THR A 248 -29.21 -54.52 27.08
C THR A 248 -30.51 -55.29 26.97
N GLY A 249 -30.51 -56.36 26.19
CA GLY A 249 -31.66 -57.26 26.06
C GLY A 249 -32.86 -56.64 25.35
N LEU A 250 -32.62 -55.71 24.41
CA LEU A 250 -33.67 -55.11 23.60
C LEU A 250 -34.20 -56.16 22.63
N ARG A 251 -35.51 -56.46 22.74
CA ARG A 251 -36.09 -57.64 22.10
C ARG A 251 -37.16 -57.29 21.07
N ILE A 252 -37.01 -57.85 19.88
CA ILE A 252 -38.06 -57.95 18.87
C ILE A 252 -38.61 -59.36 18.92
N ASP A 253 -39.85 -59.51 19.36
CA ASP A 253 -40.57 -60.78 19.31
C ASP A 253 -41.97 -60.58 18.72
N LYS A 254 -42.71 -61.68 18.58
CA LYS A 254 -44.07 -61.66 18.05
C LYS A 254 -44.98 -60.65 18.77
N ALA A 255 -44.90 -60.56 20.10
CA ALA A 255 -45.77 -59.69 20.88
C ALA A 255 -45.45 -58.22 20.62
N VAL A 256 -44.18 -57.86 20.54
CA VAL A 256 -43.73 -56.50 20.20
C VAL A 256 -44.14 -56.14 18.77
N ILE A 257 -43.95 -57.04 17.80
CA ILE A 257 -44.35 -56.82 16.39
C ILE A 257 -45.85 -56.57 16.29
N ASP A 258 -46.65 -57.47 16.87
CA ASP A 258 -48.10 -57.38 16.82
C ASP A 258 -48.62 -56.12 17.51
N ALA A 259 -48.02 -55.74 18.64
CA ALA A 259 -48.36 -54.51 19.35
C ALA A 259 -47.93 -53.23 18.60
N ALA A 260 -46.81 -53.24 17.88
CA ALA A 260 -46.32 -52.11 17.12
C ALA A 260 -47.09 -51.90 15.81
N LEU A 261 -47.45 -52.99 15.12
CA LEU A 261 -48.10 -52.95 13.80
C LEU A 261 -49.63 -53.06 13.87
N GLY A 262 -50.20 -53.40 15.03
CA GLY A 262 -51.63 -53.65 15.19
C GLY A 262 -52.09 -54.95 14.52
N THR A 263 -51.24 -55.99 14.53
CA THR A 263 -51.47 -57.29 13.89
C THR A 263 -51.57 -58.42 14.92
N THR A 264 -51.79 -59.65 14.46
CA THR A 264 -51.76 -60.88 15.29
C THR A 264 -50.89 -61.98 14.71
N GLU A 265 -50.16 -61.70 13.63
CA GLU A 265 -49.50 -62.69 12.79
C GLU A 265 -47.97 -62.71 12.99
N GLY A 266 -47.38 -61.72 13.65
CA GLY A 266 -45.92 -61.65 13.85
C GLY A 266 -45.14 -61.48 12.55
N VAL A 267 -45.77 -60.89 11.53
CA VAL A 267 -45.20 -60.77 10.18
C VAL A 267 -44.55 -59.42 9.99
N MET A 268 -43.29 -59.42 9.54
CA MET A 268 -42.56 -58.21 9.14
C MET A 268 -42.14 -58.33 7.67
N LEU A 269 -42.55 -57.37 6.84
CA LEU A 269 -42.44 -57.43 5.37
C LEU A 269 -41.38 -56.50 4.78
N ASN A 270 -41.09 -55.39 5.44
CA ASN A 270 -40.23 -54.33 4.90
C ASN A 270 -39.61 -53.45 6.00
N ALA A 271 -38.64 -52.64 5.59
CA ALA A 271 -37.95 -51.70 6.48
C ALA A 271 -38.88 -50.68 7.16
N ALA A 272 -40.03 -50.31 6.58
CA ALA A 272 -40.97 -49.39 7.23
C ALA A 272 -41.63 -50.01 8.46
N GLN A 273 -41.96 -51.29 8.37
CA GLN A 273 -42.48 -52.04 9.52
C GLN A 273 -41.38 -52.26 10.56
N LEU A 274 -40.15 -52.61 10.15
CA LEU A 274 -39.03 -52.72 11.08
C LEU A 274 -38.80 -51.43 11.88
N ARG A 275 -38.81 -50.27 11.23
CA ARG A 275 -38.70 -48.96 11.91
C ARG A 275 -39.81 -48.72 12.93
N THR A 276 -41.04 -49.07 12.59
CA THR A 276 -42.18 -48.93 13.52
C THR A 276 -41.98 -49.83 14.73
N VAL A 277 -41.52 -51.06 14.52
CA VAL A 277 -41.21 -52.03 15.57
C VAL A 277 -40.03 -51.57 16.43
N LEU A 278 -38.94 -51.09 15.84
CA LEU A 278 -37.78 -50.54 16.55
C LEU A 278 -38.16 -49.35 17.43
N ASN A 279 -38.93 -48.39 16.91
CA ASN A 279 -39.44 -47.27 17.73
C ASN A 279 -40.30 -47.76 18.90
N ARG A 280 -41.05 -48.84 18.73
CA ARG A 280 -41.81 -49.44 19.82
C ARG A 280 -40.89 -50.07 20.86
N VAL A 281 -39.86 -50.82 20.44
CA VAL A 281 -38.83 -51.38 21.33
C VAL A 281 -38.16 -50.25 22.12
N PHE A 282 -37.78 -49.16 21.47
CA PHE A 282 -37.14 -48.02 22.12
C PHE A 282 -38.07 -47.35 23.12
N SER A 283 -39.32 -47.10 22.74
CA SER A 283 -40.33 -46.52 23.63
C SER A 283 -40.62 -47.40 24.85
N ASP A 284 -40.78 -48.71 24.66
CA ASP A 284 -41.11 -49.64 25.75
C ASP A 284 -39.95 -49.79 26.75
N ASN A 285 -38.71 -49.58 26.28
CA ASN A 285 -37.50 -49.68 27.10
C ASN A 285 -36.89 -48.32 27.49
N SER A 286 -37.57 -47.21 27.17
CA SER A 286 -37.07 -45.84 27.40
C SER A 286 -35.68 -45.58 26.81
N VAL A 287 -35.38 -46.19 25.66
CA VAL A 287 -34.14 -45.93 24.91
C VAL A 287 -34.27 -44.57 24.23
N PRO A 288 -33.31 -43.64 24.43
CA PRO A 288 -33.32 -42.31 23.81
C PRO A 288 -32.86 -42.38 22.34
N ALA A 289 -33.51 -43.24 21.55
CA ALA A 289 -33.24 -43.44 20.13
C ALA A 289 -34.54 -43.43 19.32
N SER A 290 -34.44 -43.13 18.03
CA SER A 290 -35.54 -43.29 17.08
C SER A 290 -35.09 -44.06 15.85
N ALA A 291 -36.06 -44.67 15.16
CA ALA A 291 -35.84 -45.37 13.90
C ALA A 291 -36.60 -44.68 12.75
N SER A 292 -35.91 -44.29 11.69
CA SER A 292 -36.47 -43.49 10.60
C SER A 292 -35.99 -43.96 9.22
N ALA A 293 -36.58 -43.45 8.12
CA ALA A 293 -36.31 -43.97 6.77
C ALA A 293 -34.88 -43.66 6.33
N THR A 294 -34.57 -42.37 6.32
CA THR A 294 -33.29 -41.69 6.14
C THR A 294 -33.59 -40.22 6.41
N LEU A 295 -32.80 -39.54 7.24
CA LEU A 295 -33.07 -38.14 7.60
C LEU A 295 -32.56 -37.13 6.57
N PHE A 296 -31.45 -37.45 5.88
CA PHE A 296 -30.68 -36.46 5.12
C PHE A 296 -30.44 -36.80 3.64
N THR A 297 -30.85 -37.98 3.14
CA THR A 297 -30.52 -38.41 1.75
C THR A 297 -31.68 -38.89 0.87
N GLY A 298 -32.94 -38.73 1.31
CA GLY A 298 -34.09 -39.16 0.51
C GLY A 298 -34.31 -40.67 0.55
N GLY A 299 -35.56 -41.08 0.77
CA GLY A 299 -35.90 -42.45 1.17
C GLY A 299 -35.52 -43.53 0.14
N MET A 300 -34.70 -44.49 0.56
CA MET A 300 -34.50 -45.76 -0.14
C MET A 300 -35.35 -46.86 0.51
N ALA A 301 -36.13 -47.59 -0.28
CA ALA A 301 -37.15 -48.53 0.20
C ALA A 301 -36.62 -49.74 1.02
N GLY A 302 -35.30 -49.93 1.10
CA GLY A 302 -34.64 -51.02 1.82
C GLY A 302 -33.73 -50.60 2.98
N LEU A 303 -33.64 -49.31 3.31
CA LEU A 303 -32.83 -48.83 4.43
C LEU A 303 -33.71 -48.53 5.64
N PHE A 304 -33.12 -48.67 6.81
CA PHE A 304 -33.62 -48.10 8.06
C PHE A 304 -32.46 -47.44 8.80
N GLU A 305 -32.75 -46.35 9.47
CA GLU A 305 -31.78 -45.57 10.22
C GLU A 305 -32.14 -45.63 11.70
N ILE A 306 -31.16 -45.80 12.56
CA ILE A 306 -31.30 -45.65 14.01
C ILE A 306 -30.49 -44.41 14.39
N GLU A 307 -31.13 -43.48 15.08
CA GLU A 307 -30.53 -42.21 15.48
C GLU A 307 -30.61 -42.01 16.98
N SER A 308 -29.64 -41.31 17.54
CA SER A 308 -29.74 -40.80 18.90
C SER A 308 -30.69 -39.62 18.92
N THR A 309 -31.56 -39.58 19.93
CA THR A 309 -32.37 -38.39 20.22
C THR A 309 -31.60 -37.34 21.04
N GLU A 310 -30.35 -37.64 21.40
CA GLU A 310 -29.42 -36.80 22.15
C GLU A 310 -29.97 -36.32 23.51
N SER A 311 -30.96 -37.02 24.05
CA SER A 311 -31.62 -36.66 25.31
C SER A 311 -30.93 -37.21 26.56
N THR A 312 -29.82 -37.94 26.41
CA THR A 312 -29.00 -38.37 27.55
C THR A 312 -28.23 -37.19 28.14
N THR A 313 -27.64 -37.37 29.32
CA THR A 313 -26.74 -36.37 29.92
C THR A 313 -25.30 -36.46 29.38
N HIS A 314 -25.03 -37.36 28.43
CA HIS A 314 -23.69 -37.58 27.89
C HIS A 314 -23.38 -36.54 26.81
N PRO A 315 -22.10 -36.16 26.64
CA PRO A 315 -21.69 -35.24 25.59
C PRO A 315 -21.74 -35.87 24.20
N GLY A 316 -21.69 -37.22 24.10
CA GLY A 316 -21.71 -37.91 22.82
C GLY A 316 -23.02 -37.78 22.06
N SER A 317 -22.95 -38.19 20.81
CA SER A 317 -24.07 -38.30 19.89
C SER A 317 -23.78 -39.47 18.97
N SER A 318 -24.19 -40.67 19.38
CA SER A 318 -23.84 -41.91 18.67
C SER A 318 -24.87 -43.00 18.89
N ILE A 319 -24.85 -43.98 18.00
CA ILE A 319 -25.58 -45.24 18.13
C ILE A 319 -24.63 -46.38 17.80
N ASP A 320 -24.45 -47.32 18.72
CA ASP A 320 -23.77 -48.58 18.42
C ASP A 320 -24.70 -49.77 18.68
N VAL A 321 -24.96 -50.56 17.64
CA VAL A 321 -25.70 -51.83 17.75
C VAL A 321 -24.75 -52.98 18.09
N LEU A 322 -25.03 -53.68 19.19
CA LEU A 322 -24.17 -54.75 19.70
C LEU A 322 -24.96 -56.04 19.98
N ASN A 323 -24.21 -57.14 20.12
CA ASN A 323 -24.71 -58.42 20.64
C ASN A 323 -25.99 -58.94 19.97
N VAL A 324 -26.13 -58.74 18.66
CA VAL A 324 -27.30 -59.19 17.91
C VAL A 324 -27.35 -60.71 17.89
N THR A 325 -28.38 -61.26 18.52
CA THR A 325 -28.68 -62.69 18.59
C THR A 325 -30.13 -62.93 18.22
N SER A 326 -30.45 -64.18 17.85
CA SER A 326 -31.80 -64.56 17.49
C SER A 326 -32.08 -66.00 17.86
N GLU A 327 -33.35 -66.33 18.05
CA GLU A 327 -33.83 -67.70 18.14
C GLU A 327 -35.07 -67.86 17.27
N PHE A 328 -35.04 -68.78 16.32
CA PHE A 328 -36.18 -69.10 15.46
C PHE A 328 -36.44 -70.60 15.48
N GLY A 329 -37.65 -71.01 15.87
CA GLY A 329 -38.04 -72.41 15.98
C GLY A 329 -37.21 -73.22 16.98
N GLY A 330 -36.66 -72.57 18.01
CA GLY A 330 -35.77 -73.18 19.00
C GLY A 330 -34.31 -73.33 18.53
N VAL A 331 -33.93 -72.68 17.42
CA VAL A 331 -32.56 -72.69 16.89
C VAL A 331 -31.93 -71.31 17.10
N PRO A 332 -30.87 -71.21 17.94
CA PRO A 332 -30.11 -69.98 18.09
C PRO A 332 -29.36 -69.61 16.81
N GLY A 333 -29.29 -68.32 16.51
CA GLY A 333 -28.59 -67.75 15.36
C GLY A 333 -28.27 -66.27 15.54
N THR A 334 -27.87 -65.62 14.46
CA THR A 334 -27.47 -64.19 14.43
C THR A 334 -28.27 -63.37 13.43
N PHE A 335 -29.43 -63.87 12.99
CA PHE A 335 -30.27 -63.14 12.05
C PHE A 335 -30.94 -61.95 12.76
N GLY A 336 -30.63 -60.73 12.33
CA GLY A 336 -30.99 -59.48 13.00
C GLY A 336 -31.75 -58.50 12.11
N MET A 337 -32.18 -58.94 10.92
CA MET A 337 -32.87 -58.10 9.92
C MET A 337 -32.04 -56.91 9.40
N GLY A 338 -30.72 -57.00 9.49
CA GLY A 338 -29.75 -55.97 9.11
C GLY A 338 -29.03 -55.35 10.28
N LEU A 339 -29.51 -55.53 11.52
CA LEU A 339 -28.84 -55.05 12.74
C LEU A 339 -27.52 -55.77 12.99
N GLU A 340 -27.39 -57.02 12.52
CA GLU A 340 -26.18 -57.84 12.63
C GLU A 340 -25.06 -57.42 11.68
N ASP A 341 -25.40 -56.62 10.67
CA ASP A 341 -24.47 -56.17 9.63
C ASP A 341 -23.82 -54.84 10.03
N VAL A 342 -22.64 -54.55 9.47
CA VAL A 342 -22.00 -53.24 9.62
C VAL A 342 -22.90 -52.18 8.95
N PRO A 343 -23.15 -51.04 9.60
CA PRO A 343 -23.97 -49.99 9.02
C PRO A 343 -23.38 -49.49 7.70
N VAL A 344 -24.24 -49.20 6.72
CA VAL A 344 -23.83 -48.66 5.41
C VAL A 344 -23.37 -47.20 5.52
N ARG A 345 -23.78 -46.50 6.57
CA ARG A 345 -23.29 -45.20 6.99
C ARG A 345 -23.31 -45.12 8.50
N ASN A 346 -22.22 -44.66 9.09
CA ASN A 346 -22.15 -44.35 10.51
C ASN A 346 -21.70 -42.88 10.62
N HIS A 347 -22.49 -42.10 11.33
CA HIS A 347 -22.33 -40.66 11.55
C HIS A 347 -22.20 -40.34 13.04
N ASP A 348 -21.43 -41.14 13.77
CA ASP A 348 -21.26 -40.94 15.21
C ASP A 348 -20.34 -39.77 15.53
N ASN A 349 -20.71 -39.06 16.60
CA ASN A 349 -19.94 -37.98 17.22
C ASN A 349 -19.44 -36.93 16.22
N MET A 350 -20.31 -36.47 15.32
CA MET A 350 -19.94 -35.40 14.42
C MET A 350 -19.79 -34.08 15.16
N TYR A 351 -18.80 -33.31 14.72
CA TYR A 351 -18.56 -31.95 15.17
C TYR A 351 -18.69 -30.99 13.98
N PRO A 352 -19.09 -29.73 14.22
CA PRO A 352 -19.02 -28.69 13.22
C PRO A 352 -17.59 -28.58 12.69
N GLU A 353 -17.44 -28.73 11.39
CA GLU A 353 -16.17 -28.68 10.67
C GLU A 353 -16.37 -27.94 9.34
N GLU A 354 -15.52 -26.96 9.05
CA GLU A 354 -15.50 -26.23 7.78
C GLU A 354 -14.04 -26.05 7.36
N GLN A 355 -13.79 -25.90 6.05
CA GLN A 355 -12.43 -25.69 5.56
C GLN A 355 -12.35 -24.61 4.49
N ILE A 356 -11.21 -23.93 4.44
CA ILE A 356 -10.82 -23.07 3.31
C ILE A 356 -9.61 -23.70 2.61
N THR A 357 -9.52 -23.52 1.30
CA THR A 357 -8.33 -23.88 0.53
C THR A 357 -7.32 -22.75 0.55
N PHE A 358 -6.06 -23.07 0.85
CA PHE A 358 -4.97 -22.11 0.72
C PHE A 358 -4.65 -21.87 -0.75
N THR A 359 -4.86 -20.64 -1.22
CA THR A 359 -4.73 -20.25 -2.62
C THR A 359 -3.31 -19.86 -2.98
N GLU A 360 -2.74 -18.88 -2.28
CA GLU A 360 -1.42 -18.33 -2.56
C GLU A 360 -0.66 -17.84 -1.30
N PRO A 361 0.69 -17.85 -1.35
CA PRO A 361 1.51 -17.22 -0.33
C PRO A 361 1.35 -15.70 -0.28
N PHE A 362 1.48 -15.13 0.91
CA PHE A 362 1.51 -13.67 1.09
C PHE A 362 2.53 -13.28 2.16
N THR A 363 2.92 -11.99 2.16
CA THR A 363 3.88 -11.44 3.12
C THR A 363 3.27 -10.25 3.84
N MET A 364 3.24 -10.29 5.17
CA MET A 364 2.83 -9.17 5.99
C MET A 364 3.91 -8.09 6.03
N SER A 365 3.62 -6.90 5.49
CA SER A 365 4.46 -5.71 5.75
C SER A 365 4.31 -5.21 7.19
N GLU A 366 5.22 -4.33 7.62
CA GLU A 366 5.14 -3.70 8.96
C GLU A 366 3.88 -2.86 9.18
N LYS A 367 3.19 -2.45 8.11
CA LYS A 367 1.99 -1.61 8.16
C LYS A 367 0.70 -2.36 7.83
N ALA A 368 0.81 -3.62 7.42
CA ALA A 368 -0.33 -4.44 7.08
C ALA A 368 -0.95 -5.03 8.35
N GLU A 369 -2.27 -4.96 8.44
CA GLU A 369 -3.05 -5.62 9.49
C GLU A 369 -4.19 -6.38 8.83
N ILE A 370 -4.44 -7.61 9.28
CA ILE A 370 -5.60 -8.43 8.90
C ILE A 370 -6.52 -8.51 10.12
N TYR A 371 -7.81 -8.51 9.86
CA TYR A 371 -8.84 -8.66 10.87
C TYR A 371 -9.85 -9.72 10.41
N PHE A 372 -10.41 -10.45 11.37
CA PHE A 372 -11.53 -11.35 11.12
C PHE A 372 -12.40 -11.48 12.37
N ASP A 373 -13.68 -11.79 12.17
CA ASP A 373 -14.63 -12.02 13.24
C ASP A 373 -14.82 -13.51 13.47
N MET A 374 -14.92 -13.89 14.75
CA MET A 374 -15.16 -15.26 15.16
C MET A 374 -16.20 -15.34 16.28
N GLN A 375 -17.02 -16.38 16.25
CA GLN A 375 -17.94 -16.75 17.32
C GLN A 375 -17.89 -18.26 17.53
N ILE A 376 -17.95 -18.71 18.79
CA ILE A 376 -18.10 -20.13 19.12
C ILE A 376 -19.24 -20.31 20.12
N GLY A 377 -20.08 -21.30 19.86
CA GLY A 377 -21.28 -21.61 20.61
C GLY A 377 -22.17 -20.38 20.78
N PRO A 378 -22.78 -20.19 21.97
CA PRO A 378 -23.60 -19.01 22.26
C PRO A 378 -22.77 -17.76 22.62
N GLY A 379 -21.44 -17.78 22.47
CA GLY A 379 -20.56 -16.66 22.80
C GLY A 379 -20.78 -15.44 21.90
N PRO A 380 -20.20 -14.26 22.24
CA PRO A 380 -20.27 -13.09 21.38
C PRO A 380 -19.33 -13.22 20.16
N VAL A 381 -19.66 -12.52 19.08
CA VAL A 381 -18.73 -12.30 17.96
C VAL A 381 -17.57 -11.43 18.45
N THR A 382 -16.34 -11.89 18.23
CA THR A 382 -15.09 -11.23 18.65
C THR A 382 -14.19 -11.03 17.44
N THR A 383 -13.66 -9.82 17.26
CA THR A 383 -12.71 -9.48 16.20
C THR A 383 -11.28 -9.79 16.63
N TYR A 384 -10.56 -10.52 15.81
CA TYR A 384 -9.14 -10.84 15.95
C TYR A 384 -8.31 -10.01 14.99
N ARG A 385 -7.06 -9.74 15.36
CA ARG A 385 -6.10 -9.00 14.54
C ARG A 385 -4.86 -9.86 14.32
N ILE A 386 -4.38 -9.90 13.09
CA ILE A 386 -3.09 -10.48 12.68
C ILE A 386 -2.25 -9.36 12.09
N ASP A 387 -1.06 -9.13 12.66
CA ASP A 387 -0.04 -8.26 12.08
C ASP A 387 1.28 -9.02 11.88
N ARG A 388 2.30 -8.35 11.33
CA ARG A 388 3.61 -9.00 11.11
C ARG A 388 4.21 -9.56 12.39
N THR A 389 4.05 -8.89 13.54
CA THR A 389 4.59 -9.36 14.82
C THR A 389 3.91 -10.65 15.28
N THR A 390 2.61 -10.76 15.01
CA THR A 390 1.80 -11.95 15.24
C THR A 390 2.27 -13.11 14.37
N VAL A 391 2.46 -12.87 13.07
CA VAL A 391 2.99 -13.89 12.14
C VAL A 391 4.37 -14.37 12.58
N SER A 392 5.25 -13.42 12.91
CA SER A 392 6.59 -13.71 13.40
C SER A 392 6.60 -14.56 14.67
N ALA A 393 5.70 -14.26 15.62
CA ALA A 393 5.57 -15.03 16.86
C ALA A 393 5.00 -16.43 16.62
N ALA A 394 4.00 -16.56 15.73
CA ALA A 394 3.37 -17.83 15.42
C ALA A 394 4.29 -18.78 14.64
N LEU A 395 5.07 -18.26 13.68
CA LEU A 395 5.93 -19.05 12.79
C LEU A 395 7.40 -19.13 13.23
N GLY A 396 7.82 -18.27 14.16
CA GLY A 396 9.22 -18.16 14.55
C GLY A 396 10.12 -17.52 13.48
N THR A 397 9.55 -16.72 12.57
CA THR A 397 10.26 -16.00 11.49
C THR A 397 10.22 -14.47 11.71
N SER A 398 10.95 -13.69 10.91
CA SER A 398 10.91 -12.21 10.96
C SER A 398 10.50 -11.55 9.64
N ASP A 399 10.29 -12.35 8.60
CA ASP A 399 9.95 -11.90 7.24
C ASP A 399 8.46 -11.59 7.06
N GLY A 400 7.59 -12.07 7.97
CA GLY A 400 6.14 -11.92 7.85
C GLY A 400 5.55 -12.82 6.75
N TYR A 401 6.32 -13.79 6.25
CA TYR A 401 5.91 -14.64 5.14
C TYR A 401 5.02 -15.78 5.62
N VAL A 402 3.87 -15.94 4.97
CA VAL A 402 2.94 -17.06 5.16
C VAL A 402 2.93 -17.85 3.86
N GLY A 403 3.58 -19.02 3.87
CA GLY A 403 3.89 -19.77 2.65
C GLY A 403 2.93 -20.92 2.33
N SER A 404 2.12 -21.35 3.30
CA SER A 404 1.33 -22.58 3.19
C SER A 404 0.08 -22.56 4.06
N ALA A 405 -0.82 -23.52 3.81
CA ALA A 405 -1.96 -23.81 4.68
C ALA A 405 -1.53 -24.06 6.13
N SER A 406 -0.40 -24.75 6.35
CA SER A 406 0.14 -24.99 7.69
C SER A 406 0.56 -23.70 8.40
N ASP A 407 1.17 -22.77 7.67
CA ASP A 407 1.60 -21.50 8.23
C ASP A 407 0.37 -20.65 8.61
N LEU A 408 -0.60 -20.53 7.70
CA LEU A 408 -1.81 -19.75 7.96
C LEU A 408 -2.65 -20.36 9.09
N ALA A 409 -2.78 -21.69 9.15
CA ALA A 409 -3.45 -22.38 10.26
C ALA A 409 -2.76 -22.11 11.60
N ALA A 410 -1.42 -22.08 11.63
CA ALA A 410 -0.66 -21.77 12.84
C ALA A 410 -0.83 -20.31 13.27
N VAL A 411 -0.85 -19.36 12.31
CA VAL A 411 -1.07 -17.94 12.59
C VAL A 411 -2.49 -17.69 13.15
N ILE A 412 -3.51 -18.28 12.53
CA ILE A 412 -4.90 -18.15 13.02
C ILE A 412 -5.01 -18.78 14.41
N GLY A 413 -4.52 -20.01 14.58
CA GLY A 413 -4.57 -20.72 15.86
C GLY A 413 -3.80 -19.99 16.98
N TYR A 414 -2.73 -19.27 16.63
CA TYR A 414 -2.00 -18.44 17.57
C TYR A 414 -2.85 -17.28 18.10
N VAL A 415 -3.56 -16.55 17.23
CA VAL A 415 -4.40 -15.43 17.65
C VAL A 415 -5.70 -15.87 18.32
N THR A 416 -6.24 -17.03 17.95
CA THR A 416 -7.45 -17.60 18.57
C THR A 416 -7.14 -18.51 19.76
N SER A 417 -5.90 -18.55 20.23
CA SER A 417 -5.49 -19.40 21.36
C SER A 417 -6.32 -19.11 22.60
N GLY A 418 -6.91 -20.17 23.18
CA GLY A 418 -7.80 -20.07 24.35
C GLY A 418 -9.23 -19.61 24.04
N ALA A 419 -9.55 -19.32 22.78
CA ALA A 419 -10.92 -18.96 22.37
C ALA A 419 -11.81 -20.18 22.07
N GLY A 420 -11.24 -21.39 22.09
CA GLY A 420 -11.95 -22.65 21.87
C GLY A 420 -12.16 -23.01 20.39
N LEU A 421 -11.42 -22.39 19.47
CA LEU A 421 -11.34 -22.78 18.06
C LEU A 421 -10.02 -23.52 17.82
N LEU A 422 -10.09 -24.67 17.16
CA LEU A 422 -8.94 -25.37 16.62
C LEU A 422 -8.84 -25.11 15.11
N THR A 423 -7.65 -24.71 14.67
CA THR A 423 -7.31 -24.55 13.26
C THR A 423 -6.15 -25.47 12.91
N THR A 424 -6.36 -26.35 11.95
CA THR A 424 -5.37 -27.37 11.55
C THR A 424 -5.25 -27.45 10.04
N ALA A 425 -4.07 -27.76 9.54
CA ALA A 425 -3.88 -27.93 8.10
C ALA A 425 -4.15 -29.38 7.67
N VAL A 426 -4.97 -29.54 6.62
CA VAL A 426 -5.29 -30.82 5.98
C VAL A 426 -4.93 -30.71 4.50
N GLY A 427 -3.74 -31.20 4.14
CA GLY A 427 -3.19 -31.01 2.80
C GLY A 427 -2.99 -29.52 2.49
N SER A 428 -3.66 -29.02 1.45
CA SER A 428 -3.65 -27.60 1.07
C SER A 428 -4.82 -26.80 1.66
N SER A 429 -5.60 -27.38 2.58
CA SER A 429 -6.73 -26.71 3.22
C SER A 429 -6.47 -26.47 4.70
N ILE A 430 -7.20 -25.53 5.28
CA ILE A 430 -7.21 -25.22 6.70
C ILE A 430 -8.58 -25.61 7.21
N LEU A 431 -8.62 -26.59 8.11
CA LEU A 431 -9.81 -27.09 8.79
C LEU A 431 -10.02 -26.30 10.08
N PHE A 432 -11.25 -25.86 10.28
CA PHE A 432 -11.74 -25.13 11.44
C PHE A 432 -12.74 -26.01 12.17
N THR A 433 -12.57 -26.16 13.48
CA THR A 433 -13.51 -26.88 14.35
C THR A 433 -13.47 -26.32 15.76
N ALA A 434 -14.52 -26.53 16.54
CA ALA A 434 -14.50 -26.19 17.96
C ALA A 434 -13.53 -27.14 18.71
N ASP A 435 -12.82 -26.61 19.71
CA ASP A 435 -11.92 -27.42 20.54
C ASP A 435 -12.73 -28.38 21.42
N GLN A 436 -12.66 -29.68 21.14
CA GLN A 436 -13.43 -30.70 21.87
C GLN A 436 -12.97 -30.85 23.33
N THR A 437 -11.80 -30.33 23.71
CA THR A 437 -11.39 -30.29 25.13
C THR A 437 -12.14 -29.22 25.92
N VAL A 438 -12.69 -28.21 25.24
CA VAL A 438 -13.50 -27.13 25.80
C VAL A 438 -14.99 -27.39 25.56
N PHE A 439 -15.34 -27.91 24.38
CA PHE A 439 -16.70 -28.19 23.92
C PHE A 439 -16.83 -29.68 23.53
N PRO A 440 -16.94 -30.59 24.51
CA PRO A 440 -16.95 -32.03 24.25
C PRO A 440 -18.26 -32.53 23.62
N GLU A 441 -19.32 -31.72 23.61
CA GLU A 441 -20.61 -32.10 23.07
C GLU A 441 -20.57 -32.33 21.55
N ALA A 442 -21.16 -33.43 21.10
CA ALA A 442 -21.26 -33.80 19.69
C ALA A 442 -22.70 -33.69 19.16
N GLY A 443 -22.84 -33.79 17.84
CA GLY A 443 -24.10 -33.74 17.12
C GLY A 443 -24.85 -32.42 17.25
N ASN A 444 -26.19 -32.39 17.45
CA ASN A 444 -26.90 -31.10 17.51
C ASN A 444 -26.54 -30.28 18.76
N LYS A 445 -25.96 -30.91 19.78
CA LYS A 445 -25.46 -30.26 20.99
C LYS A 445 -24.09 -29.60 20.79
N ALA A 446 -23.41 -29.91 19.69
CA ALA A 446 -22.05 -29.44 19.45
C ALA A 446 -21.97 -27.91 19.33
N ALA A 447 -20.83 -27.36 19.79
CA ALA A 447 -20.56 -25.95 19.68
C ALA A 447 -20.35 -25.54 18.22
N ARG A 448 -21.34 -24.83 17.68
CA ARG A 448 -21.26 -24.20 16.35
C ARG A 448 -20.19 -23.12 16.35
N PHE A 449 -19.61 -22.84 15.19
CA PHE A 449 -18.71 -21.71 15.06
C PHE A 449 -19.04 -20.88 13.83
N TYR A 450 -18.67 -19.62 13.91
CA TYR A 450 -18.62 -18.69 12.80
C TYR A 450 -17.20 -18.13 12.71
N VAL A 451 -16.63 -18.12 11.52
CA VAL A 451 -15.42 -17.37 11.19
C VAL A 451 -15.69 -16.64 9.88
N GLY A 452 -15.62 -15.33 9.87
CA GLY A 452 -15.92 -14.56 8.68
C GLY A 452 -15.61 -13.09 8.86
N ASN A 453 -16.17 -12.25 7.98
CA ASN A 453 -15.87 -10.83 7.91
C ASN A 453 -14.35 -10.62 7.95
N VAL A 454 -13.63 -11.11 6.94
CA VAL A 454 -12.16 -10.99 6.88
C VAL A 454 -11.79 -9.74 6.09
N TRP A 455 -11.08 -8.79 6.71
CA TRP A 455 -10.63 -7.54 6.07
C TRP A 455 -9.18 -7.19 6.42
N SER A 456 -8.59 -6.23 5.70
CA SER A 456 -7.23 -5.74 5.97
C SER A 456 -7.12 -4.23 6.03
N VAL A 457 -6.04 -3.73 6.61
CA VAL A 457 -5.60 -2.35 6.50
C VAL A 457 -4.18 -2.36 5.91
N PRO A 458 -3.95 -1.67 4.78
CA PRO A 458 -4.94 -1.03 3.92
C PRO A 458 -5.94 -2.05 3.31
N LEU A 459 -7.15 -1.60 3.00
CA LEU A 459 -8.23 -2.46 2.48
C LEU A 459 -7.90 -3.06 1.10
N TRP A 460 -7.13 -2.32 0.31
CA TRP A 460 -6.65 -2.69 -1.01
C TRP A 460 -5.28 -2.03 -1.24
N THR A 461 -4.43 -2.71 -2.01
CA THR A 461 -3.14 -2.22 -2.50
C THR A 461 -2.94 -2.64 -3.95
N LEU A 462 -1.98 -2.01 -4.61
CA LEU A 462 -1.58 -2.42 -5.93
C LEU A 462 -0.72 -3.69 -5.86
N ASP A 463 -1.21 -4.81 -6.38
CA ASP A 463 -0.55 -6.12 -6.23
C ASP A 463 0.30 -6.54 -7.45
N PHE A 464 0.42 -5.66 -8.47
CA PHE A 464 1.18 -5.92 -9.69
C PHE A 464 1.95 -4.68 -10.17
N ASP A 465 3.09 -4.90 -10.82
CA ASP A 465 3.79 -3.85 -11.55
C ASP A 465 3.03 -3.53 -12.85
N PHE A 466 3.10 -2.29 -13.34
CA PHE A 466 2.51 -1.93 -14.63
C PHE A 466 3.03 -2.82 -15.77
N ALA A 467 4.29 -3.29 -15.65
CA ALA A 467 4.96 -4.21 -16.57
C ALA A 467 4.44 -5.65 -16.51
N GLU A 468 3.74 -6.04 -15.45
CA GLU A 468 3.20 -7.39 -15.23
C GLU A 468 1.75 -7.52 -15.72
N VAL A 469 1.15 -6.47 -16.28
CA VAL A 469 -0.23 -6.54 -16.78
C VAL A 469 -0.32 -7.50 -17.98
N ASP A 470 -1.03 -8.61 -17.79
CA ASP A 470 -1.28 -9.62 -18.82
C ASP A 470 -2.71 -10.17 -18.78
N ILE A 471 -3.57 -9.64 -19.66
CA ILE A 471 -4.99 -10.02 -19.76
C ILE A 471 -5.21 -11.40 -20.39
N THR A 472 -4.15 -12.09 -20.82
CA THR A 472 -4.22 -13.46 -21.38
C THR A 472 -4.04 -14.54 -20.33
N THR A 473 -3.58 -14.17 -19.13
CA THR A 473 -3.43 -15.07 -17.98
C THR A 473 -4.62 -14.94 -17.02
N SER A 474 -4.70 -15.87 -16.07
CA SER A 474 -5.66 -15.81 -14.96
C SER A 474 -5.05 -15.24 -13.67
N ALA A 475 -3.91 -14.54 -13.75
CA ALA A 475 -3.26 -13.97 -12.59
C ALA A 475 -4.13 -12.86 -11.95
N PHE A 476 -4.70 -12.00 -12.78
CA PHE A 476 -5.69 -11.00 -12.37
C PHE A 476 -6.80 -10.88 -13.41
N THR A 477 -8.00 -10.54 -12.96
CA THR A 477 -9.12 -10.17 -13.82
C THR A 477 -8.87 -8.80 -14.48
N VAL A 478 -9.56 -8.55 -15.60
CA VAL A 478 -9.48 -7.24 -16.26
C VAL A 478 -9.94 -6.10 -15.35
N ASP A 479 -10.89 -6.35 -14.45
CA ASP A 479 -11.38 -5.34 -13.50
C ASP A 479 -10.37 -5.02 -12.40
N GLU A 480 -9.60 -6.00 -11.94
CA GLU A 480 -8.47 -5.78 -11.04
C GLU A 480 -7.36 -4.98 -11.72
N TYR A 481 -7.05 -5.30 -12.99
CA TYR A 481 -6.10 -4.50 -13.77
C TYR A 481 -6.56 -3.05 -13.96
N ILE A 482 -7.84 -2.83 -14.26
CA ILE A 482 -8.41 -1.47 -14.37
C ILE A 482 -8.27 -0.72 -13.04
N THR A 483 -8.57 -1.38 -11.93
CA THR A 483 -8.47 -0.80 -10.59
C THR A 483 -7.03 -0.41 -10.26
N GLY A 484 -6.05 -1.28 -10.55
CA GLY A 484 -4.64 -0.98 -10.33
C GLY A 484 -4.12 0.13 -11.26
N VAL A 485 -4.50 0.14 -12.54
CA VAL A 485 -4.11 1.24 -13.46
C VAL A 485 -4.74 2.57 -13.04
N GLU A 486 -5.97 2.59 -12.53
CA GLU A 486 -6.59 3.79 -11.95
C GLU A 486 -5.83 4.29 -10.71
N TYR A 487 -5.35 3.36 -9.87
CA TYR A 487 -4.49 3.69 -8.74
C TYR A 487 -3.19 4.36 -9.18
N MET A 488 -2.50 3.78 -10.17
CA MET A 488 -1.29 4.35 -10.77
C MET A 488 -1.58 5.74 -11.36
N LEU A 489 -2.68 5.89 -12.10
CA LEU A 489 -3.09 7.15 -12.73
C LEU A 489 -3.31 8.25 -11.69
N LYS A 490 -4.03 7.95 -10.60
CA LYS A 490 -4.28 8.91 -9.51
C LYS A 490 -2.97 9.37 -8.87
N HIS A 491 -2.03 8.46 -8.63
CA HIS A 491 -0.75 8.79 -8.04
C HIS A 491 0.16 9.55 -9.02
N ALA A 492 0.13 9.22 -10.31
CA ALA A 492 0.83 9.98 -11.35
C ALA A 492 0.30 11.41 -11.47
N ILE A 493 -1.02 11.62 -11.38
CA ILE A 493 -1.64 12.95 -11.32
C ILE A 493 -1.20 13.71 -10.07
N SER A 494 -1.13 13.06 -8.91
CA SER A 494 -0.62 13.67 -7.68
C SER A 494 0.86 14.08 -7.80
N SER A 495 1.67 13.25 -8.47
CA SER A 495 3.06 13.57 -8.81
C SER A 495 3.15 14.79 -9.74
N ALA A 496 2.36 14.82 -10.82
CA ALA A 496 2.28 15.96 -11.74
C ALA A 496 1.88 17.25 -11.01
N SER A 497 0.89 17.19 -10.12
CA SER A 497 0.45 18.33 -9.31
C SER A 497 1.59 18.84 -8.41
N THR A 498 2.35 17.93 -7.80
CA THR A 498 3.47 18.29 -6.94
C THR A 498 4.58 18.96 -7.75
N LEU A 499 5.00 18.35 -8.86
CA LEU A 499 6.01 18.90 -9.76
C LEU A 499 5.57 20.26 -10.35
N GLY A 500 4.32 20.39 -10.79
CA GLY A 500 3.76 21.64 -11.29
C GLY A 500 3.74 22.75 -10.22
N SER A 501 3.46 22.42 -8.96
CA SER A 501 3.54 23.39 -7.86
C SER A 501 4.98 23.90 -7.61
N ILE A 502 5.97 23.02 -7.79
CA ILE A 502 7.39 23.38 -7.68
C ILE A 502 7.80 24.25 -8.87
N ALA A 503 7.39 23.89 -10.10
CA ALA A 503 7.65 24.67 -11.31
C ALA A 503 7.15 26.11 -11.15
N MET A 504 5.88 26.30 -10.77
CA MET A 504 5.31 27.63 -10.52
C MET A 504 6.08 28.41 -9.46
N ARG A 505 6.56 27.73 -8.40
CA ARG A 505 7.35 28.38 -7.35
C ARG A 505 8.75 28.79 -7.83
N ILE A 506 9.38 28.00 -8.69
CA ILE A 506 10.66 28.34 -9.33
C ILE A 506 10.48 29.54 -10.25
N ASP A 507 9.42 29.58 -11.07
CA ASP A 507 9.13 30.70 -11.96
C ASP A 507 8.95 32.01 -11.19
N MET A 508 8.10 32.00 -10.14
CA MET A 508 7.91 33.16 -9.28
C MET A 508 9.22 33.65 -8.66
N GLN A 509 10.08 32.71 -8.27
CA GLN A 509 11.36 33.02 -7.63
C GLN A 509 12.39 33.53 -8.64
N SER A 510 12.38 33.02 -9.87
CA SER A 510 13.18 33.50 -10.99
C SER A 510 12.83 34.95 -11.32
N ASP A 511 11.55 35.27 -11.46
CA ASP A 511 11.05 36.62 -11.72
C ASP A 511 11.41 37.60 -10.59
N PHE A 512 11.32 37.14 -9.34
CA PHE A 512 11.73 37.93 -8.19
C PHE A 512 13.23 38.24 -8.21
N VAL A 513 14.07 37.24 -8.45
CA VAL A 513 15.54 37.43 -8.51
C VAL A 513 15.90 38.35 -9.69
N ALA A 514 15.30 38.18 -10.86
CA ALA A 514 15.50 39.07 -12.00
C ALA A 514 15.16 40.54 -11.65
N SER A 515 13.99 40.75 -11.04
CA SER A 515 13.54 42.09 -10.62
C SER A 515 14.45 42.72 -9.55
N LEU A 516 14.96 41.89 -8.63
CA LEU A 516 15.90 42.32 -7.59
C LEU A 516 17.25 42.71 -8.19
N THR A 517 17.79 41.89 -9.10
CA THR A 517 19.02 42.15 -9.86
C THR A 517 18.92 43.47 -10.64
N ASP A 518 17.80 43.73 -11.32
CA ASP A 518 17.57 44.99 -12.05
C ASP A 518 17.50 46.21 -11.12
N SER A 519 16.85 46.05 -9.97
CA SER A 519 16.75 47.10 -8.94
C SER A 519 18.11 47.41 -8.32
N ILE A 520 18.91 46.39 -8.03
CA ILE A 520 20.29 46.53 -7.52
C ILE A 520 21.17 47.18 -8.58
N THR A 521 21.08 46.77 -9.84
CA THR A 521 21.83 47.35 -10.96
C THR A 521 21.53 48.84 -11.10
N SER A 522 20.25 49.21 -11.09
CA SER A 522 19.82 50.61 -11.10
C SER A 522 20.28 51.38 -9.86
N GLY A 523 20.23 50.75 -8.69
CA GLY A 523 20.70 51.32 -7.41
C GLY A 523 22.20 51.60 -7.42
N ILE A 524 23.01 50.65 -7.90
CA ILE A 524 24.45 50.83 -8.12
C ILE A 524 24.67 52.02 -9.04
N GLY A 525 23.98 52.07 -10.18
CA GLY A 525 24.16 53.14 -11.16
C GLY A 525 23.88 54.53 -10.59
N ARG A 526 22.83 54.68 -9.78
CA ARG A 526 22.56 55.97 -9.09
C ARG A 526 23.66 56.40 -8.12
N LEU A 527 24.34 55.45 -7.48
CA LEU A 527 25.42 55.74 -6.53
C LEU A 527 26.70 56.15 -7.25
N VAL A 528 27.06 55.46 -8.33
CA VAL A 528 28.43 55.52 -8.90
C VAL A 528 28.52 55.98 -10.34
N ASP A 529 27.43 56.01 -11.11
CA ASP A 529 27.49 56.44 -12.52
C ASP A 529 27.62 57.96 -12.63
N ALA A 530 28.35 58.39 -13.66
CA ALA A 530 28.44 59.79 -14.03
C ALA A 530 27.30 60.15 -14.98
N ASP A 531 26.69 61.33 -14.80
CA ASP A 531 25.87 61.90 -15.87
C ASP A 531 26.80 62.30 -17.02
N MET A 532 26.74 61.53 -18.11
CA MET A 532 27.61 61.74 -19.26
C MET A 532 27.41 63.09 -19.93
N ASN A 533 26.22 63.69 -19.85
CA ASN A 533 25.96 65.03 -20.39
C ASN A 533 26.66 66.09 -19.54
N GLU A 534 26.54 66.00 -18.22
CA GLU A 534 27.20 66.92 -17.29
C GLU A 534 28.72 66.77 -17.35
N ALA A 535 29.23 65.54 -17.23
CA ALA A 535 30.66 65.24 -17.25
C ALA A 535 31.31 65.65 -18.57
N SER A 536 30.66 65.41 -19.71
CA SER A 536 31.17 65.83 -21.03
C SER A 536 31.15 67.35 -21.20
N THR A 537 30.11 68.02 -20.71
CA THR A 537 30.02 69.48 -20.76
C THR A 537 31.10 70.11 -19.88
N ARG A 538 31.30 69.56 -18.69
CA ARG A 538 32.35 69.98 -17.76
C ARG A 538 33.75 69.77 -18.33
N LEU A 539 34.00 68.63 -18.97
CA LEU A 539 35.27 68.34 -19.63
C LEU A 539 35.59 69.39 -20.72
N LYS A 540 34.61 69.71 -21.57
CA LYS A 540 34.76 70.76 -22.61
C LYS A 540 35.01 72.15 -22.00
N ALA A 541 34.29 72.48 -20.92
CA ALA A 541 34.50 73.73 -20.21
C ALA A 541 35.93 73.81 -19.61
N LEU A 542 36.41 72.72 -19.00
CA LEU A 542 37.77 72.64 -18.44
C LEU A 542 38.86 72.70 -19.51
N GLN A 543 38.66 72.06 -20.66
CA GLN A 543 39.54 72.19 -21.82
C GLN A 543 39.62 73.64 -22.31
N THR A 544 38.48 74.34 -22.34
CA THR A 544 38.43 75.77 -22.70
C THR A 544 39.13 76.64 -21.65
N GLN A 545 38.93 76.35 -20.36
CA GLN A 545 39.62 77.03 -19.26
C GLN A 545 41.12 76.79 -19.26
N GLU A 546 41.60 75.60 -19.63
CA GLU A 546 43.02 75.29 -19.78
C GLU A 546 43.66 76.14 -20.89
N GLN A 547 42.99 76.25 -22.04
CA GLN A 547 43.43 77.14 -23.14
C GLN A 547 43.52 78.61 -22.70
N LEU A 548 42.54 79.10 -21.94
CA LEU A 548 42.57 80.46 -21.40
C LEU A 548 43.63 80.66 -20.31
N ALA A 549 43.86 79.65 -19.46
CA ALA A 549 44.84 79.69 -18.39
C ALA A 549 46.28 79.61 -18.92
N THR A 550 46.53 78.81 -19.95
CA THR A 550 47.83 78.79 -20.66
C THR A 550 48.11 80.13 -21.35
N GLN A 551 47.08 80.73 -21.98
CA GLN A 551 47.17 82.08 -22.54
C GLN A 551 47.43 83.14 -21.46
N SER A 552 46.75 83.05 -20.31
CA SER A 552 46.95 83.95 -19.17
C SER A 552 48.34 83.80 -18.53
N LEU A 553 48.87 82.57 -18.44
CA LEU A 553 50.24 82.30 -17.98
C LEU A 553 51.27 82.89 -18.96
N SER A 554 51.03 82.77 -20.28
CA SER A 554 51.87 83.40 -21.31
C SER A 554 51.87 84.92 -21.18
N ILE A 555 50.72 85.55 -20.94
CA ILE A 555 50.59 87.00 -20.69
C ILE A 555 51.28 87.42 -19.38
N ALA A 556 51.12 86.65 -18.30
CA ALA A 556 51.74 86.94 -17.01
C ALA A 556 53.28 86.82 -17.06
N ASN A 557 53.81 85.92 -17.89
CA ASN A 557 55.25 85.83 -18.17
C ASN A 557 55.72 86.98 -19.06
N ALA A 558 54.99 87.32 -20.13
CA ALA A 558 55.31 88.45 -21.02
C ALA A 558 55.30 89.81 -20.29
N ASN A 559 54.35 90.04 -19.38
CA ASN A 559 54.31 91.25 -18.56
C ASN A 559 55.48 91.35 -17.58
N ALA A 560 55.96 90.23 -17.02
CA ALA A 560 57.14 90.22 -16.17
C ALA A 560 58.44 90.50 -16.97
N GLU A 561 58.52 90.00 -18.22
CA GLU A 561 59.62 90.33 -19.15
C GLU A 561 59.62 91.80 -19.55
N ALA A 562 58.44 92.38 -19.82
CA ALA A 562 58.30 93.81 -20.13
C ALA A 562 58.76 94.72 -18.97
N ILE A 563 58.50 94.30 -17.71
CA ILE A 563 59.01 95.01 -16.53
C ILE A 563 60.53 94.82 -16.40
N LEU A 564 61.08 93.64 -16.68
CA LEU A 564 62.54 93.41 -16.69
C LEU A 564 63.27 94.26 -17.74
N THR A 565 62.64 94.56 -18.89
CA THR A 565 63.21 95.48 -19.88
C THR A 565 63.26 96.93 -19.44
N LEU A 566 62.47 97.34 -18.44
CA LEU A 566 62.50 98.70 -17.85
C LEU A 566 63.61 98.90 -16.80
N PHE A 567 64.22 97.81 -16.32
CA PHE A 567 65.31 97.82 -15.32
C PHE A 567 66.66 97.34 -15.89
N ARG A 568 66.76 97.22 -17.22
CA ARG A 568 68.01 96.92 -17.94
C ARG A 568 68.69 98.18 -18.45
#